data_AF-A0A0Q0ZB71-F1
#
_entry.id   AF-A0A0Q0ZB71-F1
#
_cell.length_a   1.000
_cell.length_b   1.000
_cell.length_c   1.000
_cell.angle_alpha   90.00
_cell.angle_beta   90.00
_cell.angle_gamma   90.00
#
_symmetry.space_group_name_H-M   'P 1'
#
loop_
_entity.id
_entity.type
_entity.pdbx_description
1 polymer ?
#
loop_
_entity_poly.entity_id
_entity_poly.type
_entity_poly.pdbx_seq_one_letter_code
_entity_poly.pdbx_strand_id
1 'polypeptide(L)'
;MFDRLRSLGAVDALARQATEDIAAVHRRPVNLRRSEVTASESALRGARSSALIDAAPQPPISAYGVLAPGYVESITRTWLRAPLQVLARLDVLSGGDGVPQTEVERLHGLRDMIVAGEDDALLPQVVHAEIAAREVFGERSGTVARVAGRIAAIASGFDPRGLAVPEPYLYRHRAEYHAALAEYARSWEGVSSLLELLLWAWIDGAREAESIAAAA
;
A
#
# COMPACT_ATOMS: atom_id res chain seq x y z
N MET A 1 -6.99 -16.20 9.58
CA MET A 1 -6.09 -16.25 8.40
C MET A 1 -4.73 -15.65 8.72
N PHE A 2 -4.70 -14.44 9.28
CA PHE A 2 -3.48 -13.68 9.56
C PHE A 2 -2.49 -14.38 10.50
N ASP A 3 -2.96 -15.18 11.48
CA ASP A 3 -2.06 -16.00 12.33
C ASP A 3 -1.16 -16.93 11.50
N ARG A 4 -1.71 -17.52 10.43
CA ARG A 4 -0.94 -18.35 9.52
C ARG A 4 0.07 -17.51 8.74
N LEU A 5 -0.32 -16.34 8.24
CA LEU A 5 0.60 -15.45 7.51
C LEU A 5 1.75 -14.99 8.40
N ARG A 6 1.48 -14.65 9.66
CA ARG A 6 2.52 -14.31 10.66
C ARG A 6 3.53 -15.42 10.89
N SER A 7 3.09 -16.68 10.82
CA SER A 7 3.97 -17.85 11.01
C SER A 7 4.90 -18.13 9.84
N LEU A 8 4.75 -17.45 8.69
CA LEU A 8 5.57 -17.67 7.51
C LEU A 8 6.88 -16.89 7.59
N GLY A 9 8.01 -17.59 7.39
CA GLY A 9 9.32 -16.98 7.22
C GLY A 9 9.65 -15.91 8.27
N ALA A 10 9.99 -14.70 7.81
CA ALA A 10 10.26 -13.54 8.65
C ALA A 10 9.08 -12.57 8.77
N VAL A 11 7.88 -12.93 8.29
CA VAL A 11 6.72 -12.02 8.18
C VAL A 11 6.38 -11.34 9.50
N ASP A 12 6.24 -12.09 10.61
CA ASP A 12 5.91 -11.48 11.91
C ASP A 12 7.00 -10.52 12.41
N ALA A 13 8.27 -10.90 12.25
CA ALA A 13 9.39 -10.07 12.68
C ALA A 13 9.48 -8.76 11.89
N LEU A 14 9.30 -8.82 10.57
CA LEU A 14 9.30 -7.63 9.72
C LEU A 14 8.06 -6.77 9.94
N ALA A 15 6.89 -7.36 10.20
CA ALA A 15 5.68 -6.62 10.51
C ALA A 15 5.85 -5.80 11.80
N ARG A 16 6.41 -6.41 12.86
CA ARG A 16 6.72 -5.71 14.11
C ARG A 16 7.74 -4.59 13.90
N GLN A 17 8.83 -4.86 13.18
CA GLN A 17 9.85 -3.86 12.87
C GLN A 17 9.26 -2.67 12.09
N ALA A 18 8.45 -2.93 11.06
CA ALA A 18 7.79 -1.89 10.28
C ALA A 18 6.86 -1.04 11.17
N THR A 19 6.06 -1.66 12.05
CA THR A 19 5.22 -0.94 13.01
C THR A 19 6.04 -0.03 13.92
N GLU A 20 7.15 -0.52 14.47
CA GLU A 20 8.03 0.25 15.36
C GLU A 20 8.68 1.44 14.65
N ASP A 21 9.21 1.22 13.45
CA ASP A 21 9.88 2.27 12.65
C ASP A 21 8.89 3.35 12.21
N ILE A 22 7.70 2.96 11.73
CA ILE A 22 6.64 3.91 11.38
C ILE A 22 6.22 4.72 12.62
N ALA A 23 5.97 4.05 13.75
CA ALA A 23 5.62 4.71 14.99
C ALA A 23 6.70 5.68 15.50
N ALA A 24 7.98 5.43 15.23
CA ALA A 24 9.05 6.37 15.54
C ALA A 24 8.92 7.67 14.73
N VAL A 25 8.62 7.58 13.44
CA VAL A 25 8.44 8.77 12.57
C VAL A 25 7.21 9.57 12.99
N HIS A 26 6.09 8.93 13.36
CA HIS A 26 4.91 9.64 13.86
C HIS A 26 5.18 10.50 15.10
N ARG A 27 6.20 10.16 15.91
CA ARG A 27 6.58 10.88 17.13
C ARG A 27 7.47 12.10 16.87
N ARG A 28 7.86 12.38 15.62
CA ARG A 28 8.66 13.55 15.28
C ARG A 28 7.89 14.85 15.51
N PRO A 29 8.53 15.92 16.02
CA PRO A 29 7.83 17.17 16.34
C PRO A 29 7.01 17.77 15.19
N VAL A 30 7.50 17.70 13.95
CA VAL A 30 6.76 18.15 12.77
C VAL A 30 5.51 17.31 12.52
N ASN A 31 5.60 15.99 12.69
CA ASN A 31 4.47 15.06 12.48
C ASN A 31 3.42 15.11 13.60
N LEU A 32 3.77 15.69 14.76
CA LEU A 32 2.80 15.96 15.84
C LEU A 32 2.01 17.24 15.62
N ARG A 33 2.48 18.17 14.77
CA ARG A 33 1.92 19.52 14.64
C ARG A 33 1.46 19.87 13.22
N ARG A 34 2.11 19.29 12.21
CA ARG A 34 2.02 19.64 10.79
C ARG A 34 2.17 18.42 9.89
N SER A 35 1.60 17.29 10.30
CA SER A 35 1.71 16.03 9.53
C SER A 35 1.17 16.11 8.11
N GLU A 36 0.27 17.06 7.83
CA GLU A 36 -0.26 17.32 6.50
C GLU A 36 0.83 17.70 5.49
N VAL A 37 1.88 18.42 5.92
CA VAL A 37 2.99 18.81 5.04
C VAL A 37 3.82 17.60 4.66
N THR A 38 4.21 16.80 5.65
CA THR A 38 5.03 15.60 5.45
C THR A 38 4.26 14.49 4.75
N ALA A 39 2.96 14.35 5.00
CA ALA A 39 2.09 13.41 4.29
C ALA A 39 1.91 13.80 2.82
N SER A 40 1.81 15.10 2.51
CA SER A 40 1.74 15.57 1.12
C SER A 40 3.03 15.26 0.35
N GLU A 41 4.19 15.51 0.97
CA GLU A 41 5.49 15.15 0.39
C GLU A 41 5.62 13.63 0.22
N SER A 42 5.17 12.86 1.21
CA SER A 42 5.12 11.39 1.16
C SER A 42 4.31 10.89 -0.03
N ALA A 43 3.08 11.38 -0.22
CA ALA A 43 2.25 11.03 -1.36
C ALA A 43 2.89 11.42 -2.71
N LEU A 44 3.55 12.58 -2.79
CA LEU A 44 4.23 13.03 -4.00
C LEU A 44 5.45 12.16 -4.36
N ARG A 45 6.28 11.82 -3.36
CA ARG A 45 7.43 10.91 -3.57
C ARG A 45 6.98 9.50 -3.93
N GLY A 46 5.90 9.02 -3.31
CA GLY A 46 5.24 7.77 -3.66
C GLY A 46 4.78 7.76 -5.12
N ALA A 47 4.08 8.81 -5.56
CA ALA A 47 3.61 8.94 -6.94
C ALA A 47 4.76 8.95 -7.96
N ARG A 48 5.83 9.69 -7.67
CA ARG A 48 7.03 9.77 -8.53
C ARG A 48 7.73 8.43 -8.66
N SER A 49 7.94 7.73 -7.54
CA SER A 49 8.59 6.40 -7.53
C SER A 49 7.71 5.36 -8.20
N SER A 50 6.40 5.40 -7.94
CA SER A 50 5.40 4.53 -8.59
C SER A 50 5.43 4.64 -10.12
N ALA A 51 5.67 5.84 -10.66
CA ALA A 51 5.77 6.05 -12.11
C ALA A 51 7.00 5.38 -12.75
N LEU A 52 7.98 4.98 -11.93
CA LEU A 52 9.22 4.34 -12.37
C LEU A 52 9.21 2.81 -12.15
N ILE A 53 8.20 2.28 -11.46
CA ILE A 53 8.04 0.84 -11.23
C ILE A 53 7.40 0.18 -12.45
N ASP A 54 6.21 0.68 -12.83
CA ASP A 54 5.41 0.13 -13.93
C ASP A 54 5.25 1.16 -15.05
N ALA A 55 5.16 0.68 -16.29
CA ALA A 55 4.75 1.49 -17.43
C ALA A 55 3.22 1.69 -17.44
N ALA A 56 2.69 2.39 -16.43
CA ALA A 56 1.26 2.63 -16.32
C ALA A 56 0.74 3.53 -17.47
N PRO A 57 -0.48 3.29 -18.00
CA PRO A 57 -1.07 4.10 -19.07
C PRO A 57 -1.25 5.59 -18.73
N GLN A 58 -1.38 5.90 -17.45
CA GLN A 58 -1.51 7.27 -16.95
C GLN A 58 -0.49 7.54 -15.83
N PRO A 59 -0.01 8.79 -15.69
CA PRO A 59 0.81 9.19 -14.57
C PRO A 59 0.12 8.88 -13.22
N PRO A 60 0.78 8.18 -12.27
CA PRO A 60 0.18 7.78 -11.01
C PRO A 60 -0.31 8.94 -10.11
N ILE A 61 0.12 10.17 -10.39
CA ILE A 61 -0.19 11.35 -9.56
C ILE A 61 -1.69 11.52 -9.31
N SER A 62 -2.54 11.22 -10.30
CA SER A 62 -4.00 11.31 -10.15
C SER A 62 -4.54 10.31 -9.12
N ALA A 63 -4.01 9.08 -9.11
CA ALA A 63 -4.40 8.06 -8.14
C ALA A 63 -3.85 8.40 -6.74
N TYR A 64 -2.59 8.84 -6.64
CA TYR A 64 -1.99 9.26 -5.36
C TYR A 64 -2.63 10.51 -4.76
N GLY A 65 -3.28 11.35 -5.57
CA GLY A 65 -4.01 12.53 -5.11
C GLY A 65 -5.07 12.23 -4.05
N VAL A 66 -5.59 11.00 -3.96
CA VAL A 66 -6.54 10.60 -2.91
C VAL A 66 -5.90 10.53 -1.51
N LEU A 67 -4.57 10.43 -1.44
CA LEU A 67 -3.80 10.41 -0.19
C LEU A 67 -3.48 11.83 0.30
N ALA A 68 -3.78 12.86 -0.48
CA ALA A 68 -3.53 14.25 -0.10
C ALA A 68 -4.42 14.66 1.11
N PRO A 69 -3.91 15.55 1.98
CA PRO A 69 -4.70 16.12 3.08
C PRO A 69 -6.03 16.71 2.59
N GLY A 70 -7.11 16.47 3.32
CA GLY A 70 -8.47 16.90 2.97
C GLY A 70 -9.24 15.95 2.05
N TYR A 71 -8.56 15.04 1.34
CA TYR A 71 -9.20 13.94 0.60
C TYR A 71 -9.10 12.60 1.33
N VAL A 72 -7.98 12.39 2.04
CA VAL A 72 -7.64 11.12 2.67
C VAL A 72 -8.67 10.69 3.72
N GLU A 73 -9.27 11.59 4.49
CA GLU A 73 -10.28 11.21 5.50
C GLU A 73 -11.59 10.72 4.85
N SER A 74 -11.92 11.27 3.68
CA SER A 74 -13.10 10.87 2.93
C SER A 74 -12.88 9.52 2.25
N ILE A 75 -11.68 9.30 1.68
CA ILE A 75 -11.36 8.05 1.00
C ILE A 75 -11.26 6.89 1.99
N THR A 76 -10.66 7.08 3.16
CA THR A 76 -10.54 6.04 4.20
C THR A 76 -11.90 5.69 4.82
N ARG A 77 -12.78 6.68 5.03
CA ARG A 77 -14.16 6.42 5.47
C ARG A 77 -14.94 5.58 4.46
N THR A 78 -14.73 5.84 3.16
CA THR A 78 -15.35 5.06 2.09
C THR A 78 -14.75 3.66 2.02
N TRP A 79 -13.42 3.55 2.16
CA TRP A 79 -12.68 2.29 2.18
C TRP A 79 -13.24 1.29 3.19
N LEU A 80 -13.51 1.74 4.42
CA LEU A 80 -14.02 0.87 5.49
C LEU A 80 -15.44 0.33 5.26
N ARG A 81 -16.21 0.93 4.34
CA ARG A 81 -17.63 0.57 4.10
C ARG A 81 -17.87 0.00 2.71
N ALA A 82 -17.12 0.48 1.73
CA ALA A 82 -17.27 0.21 0.31
C ALA A 82 -15.89 0.16 -0.38
N PRO A 83 -14.99 -0.76 0.00
CA PRO A 83 -13.63 -0.79 -0.53
C PRO A 83 -13.62 -1.01 -2.05
N LEU A 84 -14.56 -1.79 -2.60
CA LEU A 84 -14.66 -1.99 -4.06
C LEU A 84 -14.96 -0.69 -4.82
N GLN A 85 -15.71 0.24 -4.22
CA GLN A 85 -15.95 1.56 -4.82
C GLN A 85 -14.66 2.39 -4.87
N VAL A 86 -13.82 2.29 -3.83
CA VAL A 86 -12.52 2.96 -3.81
C VAL A 86 -11.60 2.35 -4.86
N LEU A 87 -11.55 1.01 -4.97
CA LEU A 87 -10.75 0.34 -6.00
C LEU A 87 -11.18 0.72 -7.42
N ALA A 88 -12.48 0.72 -7.70
CA ALA A 88 -13.01 1.20 -8.98
C ALA A 88 -12.61 2.66 -9.26
N ARG A 89 -12.68 3.54 -8.26
CA ARG A 89 -12.24 4.93 -8.40
C ARG A 89 -10.74 5.05 -8.67
N LEU A 90 -9.90 4.24 -8.01
CA LEU A 90 -8.46 4.22 -8.24
C LEU A 90 -8.12 3.77 -9.66
N ASP A 91 -8.84 2.76 -10.17
CA ASP A 91 -8.70 2.32 -11.55
C ASP A 91 -9.05 3.43 -12.54
N VAL A 92 -10.17 4.13 -12.35
CA VAL A 92 -10.56 5.30 -13.17
C VAL A 92 -9.48 6.39 -13.12
N LEU A 93 -8.96 6.72 -11.94
CA LEU A 93 -7.88 7.71 -11.78
C LEU A 93 -6.56 7.25 -12.44
N SER A 94 -6.42 5.94 -12.67
CA SER A 94 -5.28 5.32 -13.36
C SER A 94 -5.54 5.12 -14.87
N GLY A 95 -6.67 5.64 -15.40
CA GLY A 95 -7.02 5.58 -16.82
C GLY A 95 -7.90 4.41 -17.24
N GLY A 96 -8.47 3.67 -16.28
CA GLY A 96 -9.44 2.61 -16.54
C GLY A 96 -10.89 3.09 -16.53
N ASP A 97 -11.82 2.13 -16.53
CA ASP A 97 -13.27 2.35 -16.50
C ASP A 97 -13.91 2.01 -15.14
N GLY A 98 -13.10 1.58 -14.16
CA GLY A 98 -13.54 1.20 -12.83
C GLY A 98 -14.04 -0.25 -12.75
N VAL A 99 -13.85 -1.05 -13.81
CA VAL A 99 -14.32 -2.43 -13.87
C VAL A 99 -13.13 -3.39 -13.74
N PRO A 100 -13.14 -4.31 -12.75
CA PRO A 100 -12.16 -5.39 -12.68
C PRO A 100 -12.18 -6.23 -13.96
N GLN A 101 -11.02 -6.50 -14.52
CA GLN A 101 -10.85 -7.32 -15.73
C GLN A 101 -10.88 -8.82 -15.41
N THR A 102 -10.55 -9.17 -14.18
CA THR A 102 -10.50 -10.56 -13.70
C THR A 102 -10.80 -10.63 -12.20
N GLU A 103 -10.92 -11.85 -11.66
CA GLU A 103 -10.87 -12.13 -10.21
C GLU A 103 -11.98 -11.43 -9.38
N VAL A 104 -13.17 -11.25 -9.96
CA VAL A 104 -14.31 -10.55 -9.32
C VAL A 104 -14.72 -11.20 -7.98
N GLU A 105 -14.87 -12.53 -7.94
CA GLU A 105 -15.23 -13.24 -6.70
C GLU A 105 -14.16 -13.09 -5.61
N ARG A 106 -12.90 -13.04 -6.01
CA ARG A 106 -11.79 -12.85 -5.09
C ARG A 106 -11.74 -11.43 -4.54
N LEU A 107 -12.09 -10.43 -5.35
CA LEU A 107 -12.29 -9.07 -4.86
C LEU A 107 -13.41 -8.99 -3.80
N HIS A 108 -14.49 -9.76 -3.94
CA HIS A 108 -15.52 -9.83 -2.89
C HIS A 108 -14.96 -10.43 -1.58
N GLY A 109 -14.15 -11.48 -1.66
CA GLY A 109 -13.43 -12.00 -0.49
C GLY A 109 -12.47 -10.98 0.13
N LEU A 110 -11.75 -10.21 -0.69
CA LEU A 110 -10.86 -9.14 -0.23
C LEU A 110 -11.65 -8.01 0.46
N ARG A 111 -12.81 -7.63 -0.09
CA ARG A 111 -13.74 -6.68 0.55
C ARG A 111 -14.11 -7.15 1.95
N ASP A 112 -14.52 -8.41 2.09
CA ASP A 112 -14.97 -8.96 3.37
C ASP A 112 -13.84 -8.94 4.40
N MET A 113 -12.61 -9.23 3.98
CA MET A 113 -11.42 -9.13 4.82
C MET A 113 -11.12 -7.68 5.24
N ILE A 114 -11.21 -6.72 4.31
CA ILE A 114 -11.01 -5.30 4.62
C ILE A 114 -12.05 -4.80 5.63
N VAL A 115 -13.32 -5.19 5.46
CA VAL A 115 -14.41 -4.79 6.35
C VAL A 115 -14.29 -5.46 7.72
N ALA A 116 -13.81 -6.70 7.79
CA ALA A 116 -13.53 -7.38 9.04
C ALA A 116 -12.41 -6.69 9.84
N GLY A 117 -11.45 -6.05 9.16
CA GLY A 117 -10.40 -5.26 9.80
C GLY A 117 -9.44 -6.11 10.64
N GLU A 118 -9.12 -7.31 10.16
CA GLU A 118 -8.18 -8.19 10.86
C GLU A 118 -6.72 -7.82 10.49
N ASP A 119 -5.89 -7.54 11.51
CA ASP A 119 -4.45 -7.28 11.43
C ASP A 119 -4.00 -6.00 10.69
N ASP A 120 -3.63 -4.97 11.45
CA ASP A 120 -3.27 -3.66 10.90
C ASP A 120 -2.02 -3.71 10.00
N ALA A 121 -1.03 -4.54 10.34
CA ALA A 121 0.25 -4.56 9.64
C ALA A 121 0.21 -5.43 8.37
N LEU A 122 -0.54 -6.53 8.39
CA LEU A 122 -0.59 -7.48 7.27
C LEU A 122 -1.73 -7.20 6.29
N LEU A 123 -2.86 -6.63 6.72
CA LEU A 123 -3.97 -6.31 5.83
C LEU A 123 -3.54 -5.43 4.63
N PRO A 124 -2.74 -4.36 4.80
CA PRO A 124 -2.29 -3.55 3.67
C PRO A 124 -1.46 -4.35 2.66
N GLN A 125 -0.71 -5.35 3.13
CA GLN A 125 0.18 -6.14 2.28
C GLN A 125 -0.61 -7.18 1.48
N VAL A 126 -1.62 -7.79 2.11
CA VAL A 126 -2.56 -8.70 1.43
C VAL A 126 -3.37 -7.93 0.39
N VAL A 127 -3.86 -6.73 0.71
CA VAL A 127 -4.58 -5.87 -0.26
C VAL A 127 -3.70 -5.56 -1.47
N HIS A 128 -2.47 -5.14 -1.24
CA HIS A 128 -1.51 -4.87 -2.30
C HIS A 128 -1.27 -6.13 -3.15
N ALA A 129 -0.92 -7.25 -2.51
CA ALA A 129 -0.57 -8.49 -3.17
C ALA A 129 -1.72 -9.05 -4.01
N GLU A 130 -2.93 -9.13 -3.46
CA GLU A 130 -4.10 -9.68 -4.17
C GLU A 130 -4.47 -8.84 -5.40
N ILE A 131 -4.27 -7.53 -5.38
CA ILE A 131 -4.55 -6.65 -6.53
C ILE A 131 -3.43 -6.76 -7.57
N ALA A 132 -2.17 -6.61 -7.15
CA ALA A 132 -1.03 -6.54 -8.06
C ALA A 132 -0.71 -7.90 -8.70
N ALA A 133 -0.63 -8.96 -7.91
CA ALA A 133 -0.19 -10.28 -8.39
C ALA A 133 -1.22 -10.95 -9.31
N ARG A 134 -2.48 -10.52 -9.23
CA ARG A 134 -3.57 -11.06 -10.04
C ARG A 134 -4.00 -10.18 -11.19
N GLU A 135 -3.34 -9.03 -11.36
CA GLU A 135 -3.62 -8.09 -12.43
C GLU A 135 -5.13 -7.76 -12.54
N VAL A 136 -5.79 -7.54 -11.40
CA VAL A 136 -7.25 -7.36 -11.30
C VAL A 136 -7.76 -6.27 -12.25
N PHE A 137 -6.95 -5.24 -12.51
CA PHE A 137 -7.22 -4.13 -13.41
C PHE A 137 -6.24 -4.09 -14.61
N GLY A 138 -5.64 -5.23 -14.97
CA GLY A 138 -4.61 -5.34 -16.00
C GLY A 138 -3.37 -4.50 -15.67
N GLU A 139 -2.82 -3.80 -16.66
CA GLU A 139 -1.60 -2.96 -16.54
C GLU A 139 -1.68 -1.86 -15.47
N ARG A 140 -2.89 -1.50 -15.02
CA ARG A 140 -3.12 -0.47 -13.99
C ARG A 140 -3.02 -1.02 -12.57
N SER A 141 -3.02 -2.35 -12.41
CA SER A 141 -3.09 -3.03 -11.11
C SER A 141 -1.94 -2.66 -10.20
N GLY A 142 -0.73 -2.44 -10.72
CA GLY A 142 0.41 -2.03 -9.92
C GLY A 142 0.20 -0.68 -9.22
N THR A 143 -0.29 0.33 -9.96
CA THR A 143 -0.62 1.64 -9.39
C THR A 143 -1.79 1.54 -8.41
N VAL A 144 -2.87 0.83 -8.78
CA VAL A 144 -4.03 0.64 -7.90
C VAL A 144 -3.63 -0.06 -6.60
N ALA A 145 -2.82 -1.12 -6.67
CA ALA A 145 -2.36 -1.90 -5.52
C ALA A 145 -1.53 -1.06 -4.55
N ARG A 146 -0.56 -0.28 -5.06
CA ARG A 146 0.27 0.59 -4.20
C ARG A 146 -0.58 1.62 -3.46
N VAL A 147 -1.48 2.32 -4.15
CA VAL A 147 -2.36 3.31 -3.51
C VAL A 147 -3.34 2.64 -2.55
N ALA A 148 -3.93 1.50 -2.93
CA ALA A 148 -4.84 0.74 -2.07
C ALA A 148 -4.14 0.25 -0.79
N GLY A 149 -2.89 -0.23 -0.89
CA GLY A 149 -2.06 -0.59 0.27
C GLY A 149 -1.84 0.60 1.20
N ARG A 150 -1.53 1.79 0.65
CA ARG A 150 -1.40 3.03 1.45
C ARG A 150 -2.71 3.40 2.14
N ILE A 151 -3.85 3.33 1.45
CA ILE A 151 -5.17 3.59 2.05
C ILE A 151 -5.48 2.59 3.16
N ALA A 152 -5.22 1.30 2.94
CA ALA A 152 -5.44 0.25 3.93
C ALA A 152 -4.57 0.45 5.17
N ALA A 153 -3.31 0.87 5.01
CA ALA A 153 -2.42 1.19 6.13
C ALA A 153 -2.92 2.39 6.95
N ILE A 154 -3.47 3.41 6.29
CA ILE A 154 -4.06 4.56 6.98
C ILE A 154 -5.35 4.16 7.70
N ALA A 155 -6.22 3.40 7.05
CA ALA A 155 -7.53 3.02 7.57
C ALA A 155 -7.45 2.03 8.74
N SER A 156 -6.45 1.13 8.73
CA SER A 156 -6.20 0.18 9.83
C SER A 156 -5.43 0.80 10.99
N GLY A 157 -4.71 1.91 10.78
CA GLY A 157 -3.88 2.53 11.81
C GLY A 157 -2.42 2.04 11.84
N PHE A 158 -2.00 1.28 10.83
CA PHE A 158 -0.58 0.93 10.62
C PHE A 158 0.28 2.17 10.29
N ASP A 159 -0.25 3.08 9.47
CA ASP A 159 0.34 4.39 9.15
C ASP A 159 -0.77 5.47 9.15
N PRO A 160 -1.33 5.85 10.31
CA PRO A 160 -2.58 6.60 10.41
C PRO A 160 -2.53 8.02 9.84
N ARG A 161 -1.34 8.52 9.49
CA ARG A 161 -1.13 9.84 8.86
C ARG A 161 -0.54 9.72 7.46
N GLY A 162 -0.36 8.51 6.92
CA GLY A 162 0.18 8.28 5.59
C GLY A 162 1.60 8.78 5.41
N LEU A 163 2.47 8.65 6.41
CA LEU A 163 3.82 9.21 6.40
C LEU A 163 4.82 8.35 5.63
N ALA A 164 4.81 7.03 5.82
CA ALA A 164 5.82 6.13 5.24
C ALA A 164 5.77 6.17 3.71
N VAL A 165 6.90 5.97 3.01
CA VAL A 165 6.93 5.98 1.55
C VAL A 165 7.52 4.65 1.05
N PRO A 166 6.73 3.58 0.87
CA PRO A 166 7.25 2.28 0.48
C PRO A 166 7.76 2.22 -0.97
N GLU A 167 7.28 3.10 -1.85
CA GLU A 167 7.51 3.00 -3.30
C GLU A 167 8.97 3.15 -3.75
N PRO A 168 9.82 4.03 -3.17
CA PRO A 168 11.26 4.06 -3.47
C PRO A 168 11.96 2.72 -3.31
N TYR A 169 11.62 1.95 -2.27
CA TYR A 169 12.17 0.60 -2.09
C TYR A 169 11.70 -0.31 -3.22
N LEU A 170 10.39 -0.35 -3.49
CA LEU A 170 9.84 -1.17 -4.58
C LEU A 170 10.47 -0.82 -5.94
N TYR A 171 10.77 0.46 -6.20
CA TYR A 171 11.46 0.88 -7.42
C TYR A 171 12.91 0.37 -7.49
N ARG A 172 13.68 0.50 -6.40
CA ARG A 172 15.05 -0.02 -6.33
C ARG A 172 15.09 -1.54 -6.49
N HIS A 173 14.05 -2.22 -6.01
CA HIS A 173 13.90 -3.67 -6.02
C HIS A 173 12.89 -4.17 -7.08
N ARG A 174 12.63 -3.39 -8.15
CA ARG A 174 11.51 -3.66 -9.08
C ARG A 174 11.54 -5.06 -9.71
N ALA A 175 12.72 -5.57 -10.07
CA ALA A 175 12.85 -6.89 -10.67
C ALA A 175 12.46 -8.00 -9.70
N GLU A 176 12.92 -7.90 -8.44
CA GLU A 176 12.58 -8.83 -7.36
C GLU A 176 11.09 -8.72 -6.99
N TYR A 177 10.55 -7.50 -6.96
CA TYR A 177 9.13 -7.24 -6.72
C TYR A 177 8.26 -7.91 -7.78
N HIS A 178 8.56 -7.75 -9.07
CA HIS A 178 7.81 -8.42 -10.14
C HIS A 178 7.94 -9.95 -10.09
N ALA A 179 9.12 -10.48 -9.78
CA ALA A 179 9.31 -11.91 -9.61
C ALA A 179 8.47 -12.45 -8.44
N ALA A 180 8.45 -11.74 -7.30
CA ALA A 180 7.66 -12.13 -6.13
C ALA A 180 6.15 -12.06 -6.41
N LEU A 181 5.67 -11.07 -7.17
CA LEU A 181 4.27 -11.01 -7.62
C LEU A 181 3.88 -12.25 -8.44
N ALA A 182 4.74 -12.69 -9.36
CA ALA A 182 4.46 -13.84 -10.22
C ALA A 182 4.36 -15.17 -9.43
N GLU A 183 5.00 -15.26 -8.27
CA GLU A 183 5.03 -16.45 -7.41
C GLU A 183 3.99 -16.43 -6.27
N TYR A 184 3.43 -15.27 -5.93
CA TYR A 184 2.55 -15.07 -4.77
C TYR A 184 1.42 -16.12 -4.64
N ALA A 185 0.72 -16.42 -5.73
CA ALA A 185 -0.42 -17.33 -5.72
C ALA A 185 -0.05 -18.81 -5.99
N ARG A 186 1.25 -19.12 -6.12
CA ARG A 186 1.73 -20.46 -6.52
C ARG A 186 2.12 -21.34 -5.33
N SER A 187 2.59 -20.74 -4.23
CA SER A 187 3.01 -21.48 -3.05
C SER A 187 2.99 -20.60 -1.79
N TRP A 188 3.04 -21.23 -0.61
CA TRP A 188 3.18 -20.51 0.66
C TRP A 188 4.53 -19.78 0.79
N GLU A 189 5.57 -20.26 0.12
CA GLU A 189 6.87 -19.59 0.01
C GLU A 189 6.79 -18.36 -0.89
N GLY A 190 6.01 -18.40 -1.97
CA GLY A 190 5.71 -17.24 -2.80
C GLY A 190 4.93 -16.18 -2.02
N VAL A 191 3.94 -16.60 -1.21
CA VAL A 191 3.23 -15.72 -0.27
C VAL A 191 4.20 -15.06 0.70
N SER A 192 5.04 -15.84 1.39
CA SER A 192 5.98 -15.28 2.38
C SER A 192 6.96 -14.31 1.72
N SER A 193 7.55 -14.68 0.59
CA SER A 193 8.53 -13.87 -0.13
C SER A 193 7.99 -12.51 -0.53
N LEU A 194 6.76 -12.44 -1.06
CA LEU A 194 6.15 -11.16 -1.42
C LEU A 194 5.81 -10.33 -0.17
N LEU A 195 5.22 -10.94 0.87
CA LEU A 195 4.86 -10.21 2.08
C LEU A 195 6.10 -9.64 2.79
N GLU A 196 7.18 -10.40 2.87
CA GLU A 196 8.45 -9.94 3.43
C GLU A 196 9.03 -8.77 2.60
N LEU A 197 9.00 -8.85 1.26
CA LEU A 197 9.45 -7.75 0.40
C LEU A 197 8.62 -6.48 0.60
N LEU A 198 7.29 -6.61 0.71
CA LEU A 198 6.41 -5.47 0.98
C LEU A 198 6.67 -4.87 2.36
N LEU A 199 6.88 -5.69 3.39
CA LEU A 199 7.21 -5.21 4.74
C LEU A 199 8.58 -4.52 4.79
N TRP A 200 9.58 -5.02 4.05
CA TRP A 200 10.84 -4.29 3.86
C TRP A 200 10.63 -2.93 3.20
N ALA A 201 9.71 -2.84 2.23
CA ALA A 201 9.35 -1.57 1.63
C ALA A 201 8.79 -0.58 2.66
N TRP A 202 7.97 -1.04 3.62
CA TRP A 202 7.47 -0.19 4.71
C TRP A 202 8.56 0.23 5.70
N ILE A 203 9.48 -0.68 6.06
CA ILE A 203 10.64 -0.36 6.92
C ILE A 203 11.50 0.73 6.27
N ASP A 204 11.82 0.58 4.99
CA ASP A 204 12.58 1.59 4.26
C ASP A 204 11.76 2.87 4.05
N GLY A 205 10.46 2.74 3.84
CA GLY A 205 9.54 3.86 3.72
C GLY A 205 9.42 4.69 5.00
N ALA A 206 9.61 4.10 6.18
CA ALA A 206 9.75 4.85 7.42
C ALA A 206 11.04 5.68 7.42
N ARG A 207 12.15 5.17 6.87
CA ARG A 207 13.40 5.95 6.72
C ARG A 207 13.23 7.10 5.74
N GLU A 208 12.51 6.89 4.65
CA GLU A 208 12.16 7.95 3.71
C GLU A 208 11.33 9.04 4.41
N ALA A 209 10.34 8.64 5.22
CA ALA A 209 9.51 9.56 6.00
C ALA A 209 10.30 10.32 7.08
N GLU A 210 11.31 9.69 7.68
CA GLU A 210 12.27 10.37 8.55
C GLU A 210 13.03 11.47 7.80
N SER A 211 13.48 11.19 6.57
CA SER A 211 14.16 12.19 5.74
C SER A 211 13.26 13.39 5.41
N ILE A 212 11.97 13.13 5.15
CA ILE A 212 10.96 14.17 4.92
C ILE A 212 10.79 15.00 6.19
N ALA A 213 10.64 14.35 7.34
CA ALA A 213 10.45 15.03 8.63
C ALA A 213 11.66 15.88 9.04
N ALA A 214 12.88 15.44 8.70
CA ALA A 214 14.11 16.20 8.98
C ALA A 214 14.28 17.43 8.07
N ALA A 215 13.65 17.44 6.89
CA ALA A 215 13.74 18.53 5.92
C ALA A 215 12.63 19.58 6.05
N ALA A 216 11.62 19.35 6.89
CA ALA A 216 10.42 20.19 7.06
C ALA A 216 10.48 21.07 8.32
#